data_AF-A0A1I5RFW7-F1
#
_entry.id   AF-A0A1I5RFW7-F1
#
_cell.length_a   1.000
_cell.length_b   1.000
_cell.length_c   1.000
_cell.angle_alpha   90.00
_cell.angle_beta   90.00
_cell.angle_gamma   90.00
#
_symmetry.space_group_name_H-M   'P 1'
#
loop_
_entity.id
_entity.type
_entity.pdbx_description
1 polymer ?
#
loop_
_entity_poly.entity_id
_entity_poly.type
_entity_poly.pdbx_seq_one_letter_code
_entity_poly.pdbx_strand_id
1 'polypeptide(L)'
;MPSKSPLSNARRIQTRRSSVHGNGVFAVQDLAEGERIIEYKGEIITWKEALRRHPHDPAQPNHTFYFHIDDGRVIDGNVDGNAARWINHSCEPNCEADEVDGRVYIKALRNIAAGEELNYDYGLIIDEPYTEKLLSEFPCYCGSEQCRGTLLTPKDDEEEDKKKKKKAKKKEAKKAEKEKAEKKADKKAEKKSEKKAEKKSEKKDGKKKDKAPKADKPAKAKKAETVAEAAPAAADNGGL
;
A
#
# COMPACT_ATOMS: atom_id res chain seq x y z
N MET A 1 15.35 -9.42 -43.08
CA MET A 1 14.64 -8.13 -43.20
C MET A 1 14.78 -7.39 -41.88
N PRO A 2 15.22 -6.12 -41.84
CA PRO A 2 15.06 -5.30 -40.65
C PRO A 2 13.56 -5.00 -40.46
N SER A 3 13.01 -5.26 -39.26
CA SER A 3 11.62 -4.91 -38.97
C SER A 3 11.47 -3.38 -38.91
N LYS A 4 10.57 -2.82 -39.72
CA LYS A 4 10.17 -1.43 -39.58
C LYS A 4 9.20 -1.32 -38.40
N SER A 5 9.70 -0.90 -37.23
CA SER A 5 8.84 -0.42 -36.15
C SER A 5 7.99 0.75 -36.68
N PRO A 6 6.64 0.66 -36.70
CA PRO A 6 5.81 1.73 -37.19
C PRO A 6 5.78 2.87 -36.15
N LEU A 7 6.63 3.88 -36.34
CA LEU A 7 6.53 5.15 -35.62
C LEU A 7 5.33 5.96 -36.13
N SER A 8 4.13 5.47 -35.86
CA SER A 8 2.89 6.23 -36.03
C SER A 8 2.69 7.15 -34.82
N ASN A 9 2.70 8.47 -35.05
CA ASN A 9 2.15 9.45 -34.10
C ASN A 9 0.60 9.38 -34.04
N ALA A 10 0.02 8.23 -34.37
CA ALA A 10 -1.39 7.96 -34.23
C ALA A 10 -1.72 7.75 -32.74
N ARG A 11 -2.82 8.32 -32.29
CA ARG A 11 -3.40 7.97 -30.98
C ARG A 11 -3.71 6.47 -30.99
N ARG A 12 -3.12 5.70 -30.05
CA ARG A 12 -3.29 4.24 -29.96
C ARG A 12 -4.46 3.78 -29.10
N ILE A 13 -4.84 4.62 -28.13
CA ILE A 13 -5.91 4.41 -27.17
C ILE A 13 -6.77 5.67 -27.01
N GLN A 14 -8.05 5.52 -26.65
CA GLN A 14 -8.99 6.63 -26.48
C GLN A 14 -9.91 6.40 -25.28
N THR A 15 -10.04 7.40 -24.39
CA THR A 15 -11.09 7.40 -23.36
C THR A 15 -12.47 7.65 -23.99
N ARG A 16 -13.46 6.83 -23.62
CA ARG A 16 -14.88 6.95 -24.04
C ARG A 16 -15.77 6.63 -22.83
N ARG A 17 -17.10 6.70 -22.97
CA ARG A 17 -18.02 6.09 -21.98
C ARG A 17 -17.90 4.57 -22.04
N SER A 18 -17.91 3.91 -20.89
CA SER A 18 -17.95 2.44 -20.78
C SER A 18 -19.34 1.96 -20.40
N SER A 19 -19.65 0.70 -20.74
CA SER A 19 -20.79 -0.04 -20.21
C SER A 19 -20.52 -0.67 -18.84
N VAL A 20 -19.25 -0.81 -18.43
CA VAL A 20 -18.84 -1.35 -17.11
C VAL A 20 -19.01 -0.29 -16.03
N HIS A 21 -18.28 0.82 -16.15
CA HIS A 21 -18.38 1.94 -15.22
C HIS A 21 -17.89 3.25 -15.87
N GLY A 22 -18.62 4.35 -15.62
CA GLY A 22 -18.19 5.72 -15.93
C GLY A 22 -17.55 5.91 -17.32
N ASN A 23 -16.23 6.07 -17.32
CA ASN A 23 -15.41 6.16 -18.52
C ASN A 23 -14.52 4.92 -18.62
N GLY A 24 -14.30 4.43 -19.85
CA GLY A 24 -13.36 3.36 -20.19
C GLY A 24 -12.25 3.86 -21.11
N VAL A 25 -11.16 3.10 -21.24
CA VAL A 25 -10.12 3.32 -22.26
C VAL A 25 -10.19 2.22 -23.30
N PHE A 26 -10.25 2.59 -24.57
CA PHE A 26 -10.44 1.67 -25.69
C PHE A 26 -9.23 1.68 -26.60
N ALA A 27 -8.85 0.52 -27.13
CA ALA A 27 -7.91 0.40 -28.24
C ALA A 27 -8.51 1.07 -29.49
N VAL A 28 -7.71 1.80 -30.27
CA VAL A 28 -8.15 2.35 -31.59
C VAL A 28 -7.27 1.90 -32.77
N GLN A 29 -6.35 0.99 -32.48
CA GLN A 29 -5.62 0.12 -33.39
C GLN A 29 -5.38 -1.20 -32.65
N ASP A 30 -4.94 -2.24 -33.34
CA ASP A 30 -4.54 -3.48 -32.68
C ASP A 30 -3.29 -3.24 -31.79
N LEU A 31 -3.25 -3.93 -30.66
CA LEU A 31 -2.17 -3.91 -29.66
C LEU A 31 -1.64 -5.33 -29.47
N ALA A 32 -0.32 -5.49 -29.41
CA ALA A 32 0.31 -6.81 -29.35
C ALA A 32 0.38 -7.36 -27.91
N GLU A 33 0.31 -8.67 -27.77
CA GLU A 33 0.61 -9.36 -26.51
C GLU A 33 1.98 -8.95 -25.94
N GLY A 34 2.02 -8.73 -24.63
CA GLY A 34 3.23 -8.32 -23.91
C GLY A 34 3.61 -6.84 -24.06
N GLU A 35 2.89 -6.06 -24.88
CA GLU A 35 3.19 -4.66 -25.13
C GLU A 35 2.76 -3.74 -23.98
N ARG A 36 3.63 -2.80 -23.57
CA ARG A 36 3.26 -1.71 -22.64
C ARG A 36 2.45 -0.64 -23.38
N ILE A 37 1.21 -0.44 -22.95
CA ILE A 37 0.23 0.42 -23.60
C ILE A 37 0.30 1.86 -23.05
N ILE A 38 0.33 2.01 -21.73
CA ILE A 38 0.32 3.31 -21.03
C ILE A 38 0.91 3.19 -19.62
N GLU A 39 1.64 4.21 -19.17
CA GLU A 39 2.07 4.37 -17.77
C GLU A 39 0.91 4.88 -16.90
N TYR A 40 0.65 4.27 -15.74
CA TYR A 40 -0.31 4.81 -14.77
C TYR A 40 0.33 6.01 -14.05
N LYS A 41 -0.13 7.23 -14.36
CA LYS A 41 0.42 8.47 -13.80
C LYS A 41 -0.45 9.05 -12.71
N GLY A 42 0.20 9.76 -11.79
CA GLY A 42 -0.39 10.56 -10.73
C GLY A 42 0.68 11.07 -9.76
N GLU A 43 0.28 11.77 -8.71
CA GLU A 43 1.19 12.21 -7.64
C GLU A 43 1.62 11.01 -6.77
N ILE A 44 2.93 10.79 -6.56
CA ILE A 44 3.40 9.71 -5.70
C ILE A 44 3.43 10.17 -4.24
N ILE A 45 2.49 9.66 -3.44
CA ILE A 45 2.27 10.02 -2.04
C ILE A 45 2.51 8.83 -1.08
N THR A 46 2.41 9.08 0.23
CA THR A 46 2.47 8.01 1.26
C THR A 46 1.08 7.48 1.57
N TRP A 47 0.97 6.23 2.04
CA TRP A 47 -0.32 5.65 2.49
C TRP A 47 -1.07 6.54 3.50
N LYS A 48 -0.34 7.20 4.41
CA LYS A 48 -0.93 8.15 5.38
C LYS A 48 -1.59 9.36 4.70
N GLU A 49 -1.01 9.85 3.60
CA GLU A 49 -1.56 10.98 2.84
C GLU A 49 -2.75 10.53 1.96
N ALA A 50 -2.69 9.33 1.38
CA ALA A 50 -3.84 8.74 0.68
C ALA A 50 -5.06 8.59 1.62
N LEU A 51 -4.86 8.08 2.83
CA LEU A 51 -5.89 8.04 3.87
C LEU A 51 -6.38 9.44 4.29
N ARG A 52 -5.54 10.47 4.27
CA ARG A 52 -5.92 11.86 4.60
C ARG A 52 -6.72 12.55 3.48
N ARG A 53 -6.55 12.09 2.24
CA ARG A 53 -7.26 12.56 1.04
C ARG A 53 -8.53 11.76 0.73
N HIS A 54 -8.74 10.64 1.41
CA HIS A 54 -9.86 9.73 1.19
C HIS A 54 -11.06 10.07 2.10
N PRO A 55 -12.30 10.04 1.57
CA PRO A 55 -12.66 9.88 0.17
C PRO A 55 -12.43 11.17 -0.64
N HIS A 56 -12.09 11.05 -1.93
CA HIS A 56 -12.01 12.22 -2.81
C HIS A 56 -13.39 12.82 -3.11
N ASP A 57 -14.40 11.95 -3.22
CA ASP A 57 -15.81 12.31 -3.35
C ASP A 57 -16.61 11.62 -2.22
N PRO A 58 -17.15 12.38 -1.23
CA PRO A 58 -17.98 11.82 -0.17
C PRO A 58 -19.25 11.10 -0.65
N ALA A 59 -19.73 11.36 -1.87
CA ALA A 59 -20.88 10.65 -2.46
C ALA A 59 -20.48 9.31 -3.11
N GLN A 60 -19.19 9.10 -3.38
CA GLN A 60 -18.63 7.87 -3.96
C GLN A 60 -17.41 7.41 -3.14
N PRO A 61 -17.55 7.10 -1.83
CA PRO A 61 -16.40 6.93 -0.95
C PRO A 61 -15.44 5.83 -1.41
N ASN A 62 -15.96 4.74 -1.97
CA ASN A 62 -15.19 3.59 -2.44
C ASN A 62 -14.51 3.82 -3.81
N HIS A 63 -14.80 4.93 -4.51
CA HIS A 63 -14.22 5.27 -5.80
C HIS A 63 -12.91 6.05 -5.59
N THR A 64 -11.77 5.41 -5.92
CA THR A 64 -10.44 6.04 -5.81
C THR A 64 -9.59 5.76 -7.04
N PHE A 65 -8.58 6.60 -7.26
CA PHE A 65 -7.55 6.41 -8.29
C PHE A 65 -6.19 6.07 -7.66
N TYR A 66 -6.21 5.32 -6.56
CA TYR A 66 -5.01 4.93 -5.83
C TYR A 66 -4.40 3.65 -6.37
N PHE A 67 -3.15 3.72 -6.82
CA PHE A 67 -2.36 2.55 -7.21
C PHE A 67 -1.25 2.30 -6.19
N HIS A 68 -1.16 1.08 -5.64
CA HIS A 68 -0.10 0.70 -4.69
C HIS A 68 1.25 0.45 -5.40
N ILE A 69 2.34 0.88 -4.78
CA ILE A 69 3.72 0.58 -5.19
C ILE A 69 4.35 -0.34 -4.13
N ASP A 70 5.17 -1.30 -4.54
CA ASP A 70 5.77 -2.35 -3.70
C ASP A 70 6.61 -1.81 -2.52
N ASP A 71 7.13 -0.58 -2.63
CA ASP A 71 7.87 0.10 -1.55
C ASP A 71 6.99 0.78 -0.47
N GLY A 72 5.66 0.70 -0.61
CA GLY A 72 4.67 1.25 0.33
C GLY A 72 4.23 2.69 0.04
N ARG A 73 4.60 3.23 -1.14
CA ARG A 73 4.03 4.45 -1.69
C ARG A 73 2.74 4.17 -2.48
N VAL A 74 2.04 5.24 -2.85
CA VAL A 74 0.78 5.22 -3.60
C VAL A 74 0.87 6.22 -4.74
N ILE A 75 0.39 5.87 -5.93
CA ILE A 75 0.10 6.83 -7.00
C ILE A 75 -1.33 7.34 -6.80
N ASP A 76 -1.51 8.64 -6.56
CA ASP A 76 -2.80 9.32 -6.61
C ASP A 76 -3.07 9.77 -8.05
N GLY A 77 -3.77 8.92 -8.81
CA GLY A 77 -4.16 9.21 -10.20
C GLY A 77 -5.18 10.34 -10.35
N ASN A 78 -5.71 10.89 -9.25
CA ASN A 78 -6.60 12.05 -9.31
C ASN A 78 -5.80 13.34 -9.60
N VAL A 79 -4.62 13.47 -8.99
CA VAL A 79 -3.68 14.60 -9.12
C VAL A 79 -2.62 14.31 -10.19
N ASP A 80 -2.47 15.20 -11.18
CA ASP A 80 -1.52 15.08 -12.30
C ASP A 80 -1.55 13.72 -13.07
N GLY A 81 -2.67 13.01 -12.97
CA GLY A 81 -2.90 11.74 -13.63
C GLY A 81 -3.20 11.83 -15.13
N ASN A 82 -3.30 10.66 -15.77
CA ASN A 82 -3.55 10.54 -17.21
C ASN A 82 -4.75 9.61 -17.51
N ALA A 83 -4.90 9.21 -18.77
CA ALA A 83 -5.99 8.35 -19.21
C ALA A 83 -6.05 6.97 -18.52
N ALA A 84 -4.94 6.47 -17.95
CA ALA A 84 -4.89 5.14 -17.33
C ALA A 84 -5.84 4.99 -16.14
N ARG A 85 -6.19 6.10 -15.45
CA ARG A 85 -7.16 6.09 -14.34
C ARG A 85 -8.61 5.76 -14.76
N TRP A 86 -8.88 5.72 -16.06
CA TRP A 86 -10.16 5.33 -16.66
C TRP A 86 -10.13 3.92 -17.27
N ILE A 87 -9.13 3.10 -16.94
CA ILE A 87 -9.08 1.68 -17.34
C ILE A 87 -9.88 0.90 -16.30
N ASN A 88 -10.93 0.20 -16.72
CA ASN A 88 -11.89 -0.45 -15.82
C ASN A 88 -11.41 -1.82 -15.32
N HIS A 89 -12.08 -2.33 -14.30
CA HIS A 89 -11.85 -3.67 -13.79
C HIS A 89 -12.46 -4.75 -14.71
N SER A 90 -11.75 -5.87 -14.89
CA SER A 90 -12.35 -7.15 -15.31
C SER A 90 -11.84 -8.31 -14.46
N CYS A 91 -12.72 -9.26 -14.16
CA CYS A 91 -12.37 -10.55 -13.56
C CYS A 91 -11.68 -11.49 -14.56
N GLU A 92 -11.92 -11.30 -15.85
CA GLU A 92 -11.19 -11.92 -16.96
C GLU A 92 -10.52 -10.81 -17.79
N PRO A 93 -9.32 -10.34 -17.38
CA PRO A 93 -8.72 -9.14 -17.93
C PRO A 93 -7.97 -9.35 -19.26
N ASN A 94 -7.89 -8.31 -20.08
CA ASN A 94 -7.01 -8.26 -21.25
C ASN A 94 -5.68 -7.53 -21.02
N CYS A 95 -5.53 -6.83 -19.88
CA CYS A 95 -4.28 -6.17 -19.46
C CYS A 95 -3.86 -6.58 -18.03
N GLU A 96 -2.58 -6.39 -17.74
CA GLU A 96 -1.98 -6.47 -16.41
C GLU A 96 -1.27 -5.16 -16.04
N ALA A 97 -0.92 -5.01 -14.76
CA ALA A 97 -0.09 -3.93 -14.26
C ALA A 97 1.33 -4.46 -13.96
N ASP A 98 2.33 -3.79 -14.53
CA ASP A 98 3.75 -4.14 -14.52
C ASP A 98 4.52 -3.02 -13.81
N GLU A 99 4.95 -3.25 -12.56
CA GLU A 99 5.76 -2.27 -11.82
C GLU A 99 7.25 -2.42 -12.16
N VAL A 100 7.86 -1.33 -12.63
CA VAL A 100 9.30 -1.23 -12.85
C VAL A 100 9.84 0.09 -12.30
N ASP A 101 10.86 -0.01 -11.44
CA ASP A 101 11.55 1.11 -10.79
C ASP A 101 10.61 2.09 -10.05
N GLY A 102 9.57 1.55 -9.39
CA GLY A 102 8.57 2.35 -8.67
C GLY A 102 7.62 3.14 -9.57
N ARG A 103 7.41 2.67 -10.81
CA ARG A 103 6.46 3.21 -11.80
C ARG A 103 5.63 2.07 -12.38
N VAL A 104 4.33 2.29 -12.54
CA VAL A 104 3.38 1.26 -12.98
C VAL A 104 3.05 1.44 -14.46
N TYR A 105 3.11 0.36 -15.23
CA TYR A 105 2.74 0.33 -16.65
C TYR A 105 1.61 -0.67 -16.88
N ILE A 106 0.60 -0.28 -17.65
CA ILE A 106 -0.43 -1.20 -18.12
C ILE A 106 0.05 -1.88 -19.39
N LYS A 107 0.01 -3.21 -19.40
CA LYS A 107 0.60 -4.09 -20.41
C LYS A 107 -0.44 -5.10 -20.90
N ALA A 108 -0.42 -5.44 -22.18
CA ALA A 108 -1.37 -6.39 -22.75
C ALA A 108 -1.05 -7.84 -22.35
N LEU A 109 -2.04 -8.59 -21.87
CA LEU A 109 -1.94 -10.03 -21.53
C LEU A 109 -2.15 -10.95 -22.75
N ARG A 110 -2.73 -10.42 -23.82
CA ARG A 110 -2.98 -11.08 -25.11
C ARG A 110 -2.94 -10.03 -26.22
N ASN A 111 -3.08 -10.44 -27.48
CA ASN A 111 -3.41 -9.50 -28.55
C ASN A 111 -4.80 -8.88 -28.29
N ILE A 112 -4.91 -7.57 -28.49
CA ILE A 112 -6.15 -6.78 -28.29
C ILE A 112 -6.50 -6.10 -29.60
N ALA A 113 -7.73 -6.30 -30.08
CA ALA A 113 -8.20 -5.75 -31.35
C ALA A 113 -8.64 -4.28 -31.22
N ALA A 114 -8.54 -3.53 -32.32
CA ALA A 114 -9.06 -2.18 -32.42
C ALA A 114 -10.57 -2.13 -32.05
N GLY A 115 -10.92 -1.35 -31.03
CA GLY A 115 -12.29 -1.19 -30.54
C GLY A 115 -12.58 -1.88 -29.20
N GLU A 116 -11.75 -2.81 -28.74
CA GLU A 116 -11.89 -3.41 -27.40
C GLU A 116 -11.66 -2.39 -26.27
N GLU A 117 -12.35 -2.55 -25.15
CA GLU A 117 -12.04 -1.82 -23.90
C GLU A 117 -10.87 -2.50 -23.19
N LEU A 118 -9.91 -1.71 -22.70
CA LEU A 118 -8.80 -2.17 -21.86
C LEU A 118 -9.28 -2.34 -20.42
N ASN A 119 -8.85 -3.42 -19.77
CA ASN A 119 -9.21 -3.74 -18.39
C ASN A 119 -8.17 -4.62 -17.70
N TYR A 120 -8.04 -4.50 -16.37
CA TYR A 120 -7.15 -5.32 -15.54
C TYR A 120 -7.82 -5.78 -14.23
N ASP A 121 -7.26 -6.78 -13.55
CA ASP A 121 -7.70 -7.09 -12.17
C ASP A 121 -7.12 -6.05 -11.21
N TYR A 122 -7.98 -5.32 -10.50
CA TYR A 122 -7.57 -4.23 -9.61
C TYR A 122 -6.78 -4.71 -8.37
N GLY A 123 -6.82 -6.00 -8.03
CA GLY A 123 -6.07 -6.52 -6.90
C GLY A 123 -6.54 -6.00 -5.53
N LEU A 124 -7.81 -5.57 -5.41
CA LEU A 124 -8.32 -4.92 -4.20
C LEU A 124 -8.42 -5.92 -3.04
N ILE A 125 -7.44 -5.88 -2.14
CA ILE A 125 -7.43 -6.63 -0.88
C ILE A 125 -7.71 -5.66 0.27
N ILE A 126 -8.83 -5.88 0.96
CA ILE A 126 -9.20 -5.19 2.21
C ILE A 126 -8.83 -6.12 3.38
N ASP A 127 -8.26 -5.63 4.49
CA ASP A 127 -7.77 -6.50 5.59
C ASP A 127 -8.95 -7.10 6.40
N GLU A 128 -10.09 -6.43 6.47
CA GLU A 128 -11.34 -6.80 7.15
C GLU A 128 -11.97 -8.13 6.66
N PRO A 129 -12.74 -8.85 7.50
CA PRO A 129 -13.48 -10.05 7.07
C PRO A 129 -14.48 -9.74 5.95
N TYR A 130 -14.49 -10.55 4.89
CA TYR A 130 -15.42 -10.40 3.78
C TYR A 130 -16.82 -10.86 4.18
N THR A 131 -17.64 -9.91 4.61
CA THR A 131 -19.08 -10.09 4.88
C THR A 131 -19.90 -9.77 3.63
N GLU A 132 -21.11 -10.29 3.52
CA GLU A 132 -22.03 -9.98 2.41
C GLU A 132 -22.22 -8.47 2.22
N LYS A 133 -22.30 -7.72 3.32
CA LYS A 133 -22.34 -6.24 3.31
C LYS A 133 -21.10 -5.64 2.65
N LEU A 134 -19.90 -6.03 3.07
CA LEU A 134 -18.65 -5.52 2.48
C LEU A 134 -18.52 -5.90 0.99
N LEU A 135 -18.93 -7.10 0.61
CA LEU A 135 -18.95 -7.52 -0.80
C LEU A 135 -19.93 -6.65 -1.62
N SER A 136 -21.10 -6.32 -1.07
CA SER A 136 -22.10 -5.45 -1.71
C SER A 136 -21.70 -3.97 -1.79
N GLU A 137 -20.73 -3.52 -0.98
CA GLU A 137 -20.15 -2.16 -1.04
C GLU A 137 -19.09 -2.02 -2.16
N PHE A 138 -18.62 -3.14 -2.71
CA PHE A 138 -17.66 -3.20 -3.81
C PHE A 138 -18.16 -4.11 -4.95
N PRO A 139 -19.31 -3.81 -5.59
CA PRO A 139 -19.90 -4.66 -6.62
C PRO A 139 -19.10 -4.61 -7.94
N CYS A 140 -19.02 -5.74 -8.65
CA CYS A 140 -18.37 -5.82 -9.96
C CYS A 140 -19.39 -5.85 -11.11
N TYR A 141 -19.19 -4.97 -12.08
CA TYR A 141 -20.03 -4.83 -13.28
C TYR A 141 -19.29 -5.18 -14.59
N CYS A 142 -18.19 -5.94 -14.52
CA CYS A 142 -17.33 -6.19 -15.70
C CYS A 142 -17.98 -7.02 -16.82
N GLY A 143 -19.06 -7.76 -16.53
CA GLY A 143 -19.80 -8.53 -17.51
C GLY A 143 -19.13 -9.81 -18.01
N SER A 144 -17.99 -10.22 -17.44
CA SER A 144 -17.32 -11.49 -17.80
C SER A 144 -18.08 -12.72 -17.27
N GLU A 145 -17.92 -13.87 -17.90
CA GLU A 145 -18.63 -15.11 -17.51
C GLU A 145 -18.14 -15.64 -16.16
N GLN A 146 -16.85 -15.46 -15.85
CA GLN A 146 -16.24 -15.78 -14.56
C GLN A 146 -16.22 -14.57 -13.60
N CYS A 147 -17.18 -13.64 -13.72
CA CYS A 147 -17.27 -12.47 -12.84
C CYS A 147 -17.46 -12.88 -11.37
N ARG A 148 -16.57 -12.39 -10.50
CA ARG A 148 -16.56 -12.65 -9.05
C ARG A 148 -17.72 -12.00 -8.28
N GLY A 149 -18.56 -11.21 -8.93
CA GLY A 149 -19.60 -10.37 -8.31
C GLY A 149 -19.09 -9.16 -7.51
N THR A 150 -17.83 -9.17 -7.07
CA THR A 150 -17.16 -8.09 -6.34
C THR A 150 -15.85 -7.66 -7.00
N LEU A 151 -15.47 -6.38 -6.78
CA LEU A 151 -14.14 -5.86 -7.13
C LEU A 151 -13.04 -6.40 -6.19
N LEU A 152 -13.41 -6.96 -5.03
CA LEU A 152 -12.45 -7.46 -4.05
C LEU A 152 -11.82 -8.77 -4.51
N THR A 153 -10.49 -8.83 -4.46
CA THR A 153 -9.74 -10.05 -4.76
C THR A 153 -9.99 -11.07 -3.65
N PRO A 154 -10.28 -12.34 -3.98
CA PRO A 154 -10.44 -13.41 -3.00
C PRO A 154 -9.24 -13.52 -2.05
N LYS A 155 -9.50 -13.87 -0.79
CA LYS A 155 -8.45 -14.15 0.19
C LYS A 155 -8.11 -15.62 0.13
N ASP A 156 -6.97 -15.96 -0.47
CA ASP A 156 -6.40 -17.30 -0.34
C ASP A 156 -6.02 -17.54 1.13
N ASP A 157 -6.76 -18.43 1.80
CA ASP A 157 -6.56 -18.75 3.23
C ASP A 157 -5.10 -19.12 3.53
N GLU A 158 -4.44 -19.80 2.59
CA GLU A 158 -3.02 -20.15 2.70
C GLU A 158 -2.07 -18.95 2.72
N GLU A 159 -2.31 -17.91 1.91
CA GLU A 159 -1.41 -16.74 1.85
C GLU A 159 -1.60 -15.82 3.05
N GLU A 160 -2.80 -15.73 3.58
CA GLU A 160 -3.05 -15.13 4.90
C GLU A 160 -2.24 -15.87 5.97
N ASP A 161 -2.26 -17.20 5.97
CA ASP A 161 -1.54 -18.01 6.95
C ASP A 161 0.00 -17.95 6.78
N LYS A 162 0.49 -17.87 5.53
CA LYS A 162 1.91 -17.61 5.22
C LYS A 162 2.33 -16.19 5.64
N LYS A 163 1.47 -15.17 5.45
CA LYS A 163 1.69 -13.79 5.92
C LYS A 163 1.72 -13.73 7.45
N LYS A 164 0.80 -14.40 8.16
CA LYS A 164 0.79 -14.56 9.63
C LYS A 164 2.10 -15.20 10.13
N LYS A 165 2.51 -16.34 9.55
CA LYS A 165 3.76 -17.04 9.89
C LYS A 165 5.01 -16.18 9.65
N LYS A 166 5.07 -15.43 8.53
CA LYS A 166 6.14 -14.44 8.25
C LYS A 166 6.16 -13.29 9.27
N LYS A 167 4.99 -12.71 9.61
CA LYS A 167 4.85 -11.62 10.61
C LYS A 167 5.30 -12.09 12.02
N ALA A 168 4.96 -13.31 12.43
CA ALA A 168 5.39 -13.91 13.70
C ALA A 168 6.92 -14.07 13.78
N LYS A 169 7.53 -14.77 12.81
CA LYS A 169 8.97 -15.05 12.76
C LYS A 169 9.82 -13.76 12.78
N LYS A 170 9.32 -12.68 12.15
CA LYS A 170 9.96 -11.33 12.17
C LYS A 170 9.87 -10.63 13.53
N LYS A 171 8.82 -10.86 14.33
CA LYS A 171 8.73 -10.39 15.74
C LYS A 171 9.69 -11.14 16.64
N GLU A 172 9.78 -12.46 16.51
CA GLU A 172 10.68 -13.30 17.31
C GLU A 172 12.15 -12.96 17.07
N ALA A 173 12.55 -12.80 15.80
CA ALA A 173 13.91 -12.39 15.44
C ALA A 173 14.29 -11.05 16.10
N LYS A 174 13.42 -10.02 16.01
CA LYS A 174 13.64 -8.72 16.67
C LYS A 174 13.71 -8.82 18.20
N LYS A 175 12.91 -9.71 18.82
CA LYS A 175 12.97 -9.95 20.28
C LYS A 175 14.32 -10.57 20.68
N ALA A 176 14.74 -11.62 19.99
CA ALA A 176 16.01 -12.32 20.25
C ALA A 176 17.23 -11.42 19.99
N GLU A 177 17.16 -10.50 19.03
CA GLU A 177 18.21 -9.52 18.76
C GLU A 177 18.30 -8.47 19.89
N LYS A 178 17.15 -7.95 20.35
CA LYS A 178 17.07 -7.01 21.48
C LYS A 178 17.63 -7.64 22.77
N GLU A 179 17.23 -8.85 23.12
CA GLU A 179 17.74 -9.57 24.30
C GLU A 179 19.26 -9.84 24.21
N LYS A 180 19.80 -10.06 23.00
CA LYS A 180 21.25 -10.19 22.76
C LYS A 180 21.99 -8.86 22.85
N ALA A 181 21.35 -7.74 22.52
CA ALA A 181 21.92 -6.40 22.70
C ALA A 181 21.97 -6.01 24.19
N GLU A 182 20.90 -6.26 24.93
CA GLU A 182 20.80 -5.99 26.37
C GLU A 182 21.85 -6.78 27.16
N LYS A 183 21.93 -8.11 26.98
CA LYS A 183 22.95 -8.97 27.61
C LYS A 183 24.40 -8.61 27.23
N LYS A 184 24.62 -7.94 26.09
CA LYS A 184 25.94 -7.39 25.69
C LYS A 184 26.26 -6.04 26.35
N ALA A 185 25.25 -5.26 26.73
CA ALA A 185 25.42 -4.02 27.49
C ALA A 185 25.80 -4.33 28.95
N ASP A 186 25.09 -5.26 29.60
CA ASP A 186 25.33 -5.64 31.00
C ASP A 186 26.75 -6.19 31.19
N LYS A 187 27.15 -7.16 30.37
CA LYS A 187 28.51 -7.74 30.40
C LYS A 187 29.63 -6.75 30.07
N LYS A 188 29.29 -5.60 29.44
CA LYS A 188 30.21 -4.47 29.19
C LYS A 188 30.23 -3.46 30.35
N ALA A 189 29.19 -3.43 31.18
CA ALA A 189 29.18 -2.69 32.45
C ALA A 189 30.01 -3.42 33.52
N GLU A 190 29.79 -4.72 33.71
CA GLU A 190 30.53 -5.54 34.70
C GLU A 190 32.05 -5.44 34.52
N LYS A 191 32.54 -5.68 33.28
CA LYS A 191 33.96 -5.58 32.92
C LYS A 191 34.55 -4.16 33.03
N LYS A 192 33.70 -3.14 33.20
CA LYS A 192 34.09 -1.75 33.47
C LYS A 192 34.14 -1.42 34.97
N SER A 193 33.45 -2.19 35.81
CA SER A 193 33.61 -2.17 37.28
C SER A 193 34.93 -2.81 37.71
N GLU A 194 35.25 -4.00 37.18
CA GLU A 194 36.48 -4.75 37.52
C GLU A 194 37.74 -3.91 37.26
N LYS A 195 37.86 -3.35 36.05
CA LYS A 195 38.97 -2.46 35.66
C LYS A 195 39.00 -1.11 36.40
N LYS A 196 38.02 -0.83 37.27
CA LYS A 196 37.98 0.33 38.17
C LYS A 196 38.34 -0.04 39.62
N ALA A 197 38.43 -1.34 39.95
CA ALA A 197 38.96 -1.82 41.23
C ALA A 197 40.50 -1.81 41.25
N GLU A 198 41.15 -2.32 40.20
CA GLU A 198 42.61 -2.36 40.09
C GLU A 198 43.24 -0.96 40.20
N LYS A 199 42.66 0.05 39.53
CA LYS A 199 43.16 1.43 39.55
C LYS A 199 42.84 2.22 40.83
N LYS A 200 42.73 1.52 41.98
CA LYS A 200 42.42 2.10 43.29
C LYS A 200 43.44 1.77 44.39
N SER A 201 44.49 1.01 44.08
CA SER A 201 45.65 0.81 44.97
C SER A 201 46.54 2.05 45.03
N GLU A 202 46.81 2.69 43.88
CA GLU A 202 47.68 3.89 43.77
C GLU A 202 46.95 5.22 44.00
N LYS A 203 46.29 5.40 45.16
CA LYS A 203 46.12 6.73 45.80
C LYS A 203 45.61 6.66 47.24
N LYS A 204 46.52 6.33 48.17
CA LYS A 204 46.50 6.94 49.50
C LYS A 204 47.22 8.29 49.41
N ASP A 205 46.50 9.38 49.65
CA ASP A 205 46.63 10.20 50.87
C ASP A 205 45.85 11.51 50.75
N GLY A 206 45.39 12.04 51.91
CA GLY A 206 44.66 13.32 52.00
C GLY A 206 43.18 13.30 51.57
N LYS A 207 42.18 13.75 52.34
CA LYS A 207 41.78 13.57 53.77
C LYS A 207 40.72 14.65 54.09
N LYS A 208 39.42 14.31 54.06
CA LYS A 208 38.26 15.11 54.57
C LYS A 208 38.05 16.46 53.82
N LYS A 209 36.90 17.18 53.82
CA LYS A 209 35.52 17.08 54.40
C LYS A 209 34.59 17.95 53.47
N ASP A 210 33.25 18.00 53.50
CA ASP A 210 32.20 17.31 54.28
C ASP A 210 30.82 17.26 53.55
N LYS A 211 29.94 16.40 54.07
CA LYS A 211 28.46 16.47 54.27
C LYS A 211 27.53 17.43 53.46
N ALA A 212 26.46 16.84 52.88
CA ALA A 212 25.24 17.49 52.33
C ALA A 212 24.04 17.43 53.34
N PRO A 213 22.80 17.88 53.02
CA PRO A 213 21.84 17.02 52.28
C PRO A 213 20.68 17.68 51.46
N LYS A 214 20.16 16.92 50.46
CA LYS A 214 18.72 16.73 50.02
C LYS A 214 17.82 17.95 49.67
N ALA A 215 16.87 17.90 48.72
CA ALA A 215 16.47 16.95 47.62
C ALA A 215 15.54 17.73 46.62
N ASP A 216 14.56 17.28 45.83
CA ASP A 216 13.90 15.97 45.54
C ASP A 216 13.20 15.97 44.12
N LYS A 217 12.03 15.32 43.94
CA LYS A 217 11.24 15.13 42.69
C LYS A 217 9.71 15.01 42.99
N PRO A 218 8.73 14.72 42.07
CA PRO A 218 8.75 14.24 40.67
C PRO A 218 8.09 15.27 39.66
N ALA A 219 7.15 15.06 38.68
CA ALA A 219 6.38 13.91 38.16
C ALA A 219 5.75 14.08 36.74
N LYS A 220 5.71 12.97 35.97
CA LYS A 220 4.65 12.41 35.06
C LYS A 220 3.83 13.25 34.03
N ALA A 221 3.79 12.68 32.80
CA ALA A 221 2.62 12.39 31.93
C ALA A 221 1.95 13.58 31.16
N LYS A 222 1.21 13.36 30.04
CA LYS A 222 0.50 12.17 29.52
C LYS A 222 0.73 11.90 28.01
N LYS A 223 0.29 10.73 27.53
CA LYS A 223 -0.07 10.49 26.11
C LYS A 223 -1.45 11.08 25.81
N ALA A 224 -1.71 11.38 24.54
CA ALA A 224 -3.05 11.42 23.97
C ALA A 224 -3.27 10.17 23.10
N GLU A 225 -4.51 9.70 23.06
CA GLU A 225 -4.98 8.53 22.32
C GLU A 225 -6.34 8.90 21.71
N THR A 226 -6.52 8.67 20.41
CA THR A 226 -7.78 8.92 19.71
C THR A 226 -8.02 7.81 18.71
N VAL A 227 -8.91 6.89 19.07
CA VAL A 227 -9.58 5.98 18.12
C VAL A 227 -10.57 6.80 17.31
N ALA A 228 -10.75 6.48 16.04
CA ALA A 228 -11.81 7.02 15.20
C ALA A 228 -12.62 5.84 14.64
N GLU A 229 -13.76 5.58 15.28
CA GLU A 229 -14.75 4.58 14.88
C GLU A 229 -15.69 5.21 13.84
N ALA A 230 -15.98 4.52 12.74
CA ALA A 230 -16.86 5.02 11.68
C ALA A 230 -18.26 4.42 11.82
N ALA A 231 -19.25 5.27 12.10
CA ALA A 231 -20.66 4.89 12.13
C ALA A 231 -21.27 4.93 10.70
N PRO A 232 -22.20 4.01 10.36
CA PRO A 232 -22.78 3.95 9.02
C PRO A 232 -23.83 5.04 8.79
N ALA A 233 -23.81 5.66 7.61
CA ALA A 233 -24.91 6.48 7.09
C ALA A 233 -25.93 5.61 6.34
N ALA A 234 -27.20 6.01 6.38
CA ALA A 234 -28.30 5.28 5.73
C ALA A 234 -28.50 5.70 4.27
N ALA A 235 -29.21 4.87 3.51
CA ALA A 235 -29.76 5.24 2.21
C ALA A 235 -31.08 6.02 2.37
N ASP A 236 -31.37 6.93 1.44
CA ASP A 236 -32.68 7.01 0.77
C ASP A 236 -32.56 7.70 -0.61
N ASN A 237 -33.68 7.78 -1.34
CA ASN A 237 -33.79 8.03 -2.77
C ASN A 237 -34.10 9.49 -3.13
N GLY A 238 -33.96 9.81 -4.43
CA GLY A 238 -34.50 11.00 -5.09
C GLY A 238 -33.42 11.93 -5.66
N GLY A 239 -33.56 12.47 -6.87
CA GLY A 239 -34.63 12.29 -7.86
C GLY A 239 -34.66 13.46 -8.85
N LEU A 240 -35.22 13.22 -10.06
CA LEU A 240 -35.14 14.03 -11.30
C LEU A 240 -33.84 13.82 -12.09
#